data_AF-A0AAN8Y8Q0-F1
#
_entry.id   AF-A0AAN8Y8Q0-F1
#
_cell.length_a   1.000
_cell.length_b   1.000
_cell.length_c   1.000
_cell.angle_alpha   90.00
_cell.angle_beta   90.00
_cell.angle_gamma   90.00
#
_symmetry.space_group_name_H-M   'P 1'
#
loop_
_entity.id
_entity.type
_entity.pdbx_description
1 polymer ?
#
loop_
_entity_poly.entity_id
_entity_poly.type
_entity_poly.pdbx_seq_one_letter_code
_entity_poly.pdbx_strand_id
1 'polypeptide(L)'
;MTSEFSRRKSFITSSIKTARLYGFQGLDLHGVNPNTAANMTNMRTFIEEWRTTINFESNNSLILTMGAYYSPMLIDQSMKYPVETIVRNFDWVHLRAYDYYLPSKNNVTRAHSALYDPSSTQNTDYGIKEWIKNGLPANKIVIGLAYHGYAWTLVNPNHNMVSSPARGPGITSDGAMNYRIIKRYMKSYGAIPVYNSTYVVNYVTIGSFWIGYDDVEGIRTKVSYAKDKGLRGFAAFQIPSDDVDWELSKAALDEEQQEGEDHRGSKRRLLAILLPTITITILVISSILCILKKKTVRSEGIEELNERVIGRNLKVFSFDQVKEATNNFSIKNKIGEGGFGPVYKGMLSDGQEIAVKRLSECSKQGVEEFQNEVSLASKLQHVNVLQLQGFCIEKEEKILIYEYMSNRSLDFYLYGAHNKLLTHYKIIHSILDNAYIGTENFNLENLSKIRRMYQKRTYSY
;
A
#
# COMPACT_ATOMS: atom_id res chain seq x y z
N MET A 1 38.77 -17.85 42.42
CA MET A 1 39.46 -17.86 41.11
C MET A 1 39.86 -16.45 40.68
N THR A 2 38.96 -15.48 40.66
CA THR A 2 39.19 -14.14 40.08
C THR A 2 40.07 -13.18 40.90
N SER A 3 40.32 -13.47 42.17
CA SER A 3 40.97 -12.55 43.12
C SER A 3 42.47 -12.34 42.92
N GLU A 4 43.16 -13.24 42.22
CA GLU A 4 44.62 -13.19 42.04
C GLU A 4 44.98 -13.33 40.56
N PHE A 5 45.95 -12.53 40.10
CA PHE A 5 46.40 -12.55 38.70
C PHE A 5 46.89 -13.93 38.26
N SER A 6 47.68 -14.62 39.08
CA SER A 6 48.21 -15.97 38.78
C SER A 6 47.08 -16.98 38.54
N ARG A 7 46.01 -16.93 39.35
CA ARG A 7 44.84 -17.81 39.22
C ARG A 7 44.01 -17.47 37.99
N ARG A 8 43.79 -16.18 37.70
CA ARG A 8 43.11 -15.73 36.47
C ARG A 8 43.86 -16.19 35.23
N LYS A 9 45.17 -15.92 35.16
CA LYS A 9 46.03 -16.35 34.05
C LYS A 9 45.99 -17.87 33.85
N SER A 10 46.04 -18.64 34.94
CA SER A 10 45.99 -20.11 34.90
C SER A 10 44.64 -20.61 34.36
N PHE A 11 43.52 -20.03 34.83
CA PHE A 11 42.18 -20.35 34.32
C PHE A 11 42.03 -19.98 32.84
N ILE A 12 42.38 -18.76 32.46
CA ILE A 12 42.27 -18.26 31.08
C ILE A 12 43.07 -19.17 30.14
N THR A 13 44.34 -19.42 30.45
CA THR A 13 45.21 -20.26 29.62
C THR A 13 44.67 -21.69 29.50
N SER A 14 44.21 -22.29 30.61
CA SER A 14 43.69 -23.66 30.59
C SER A 14 42.34 -23.76 29.86
N SER A 15 41.46 -22.76 29.99
CA SER A 15 40.18 -22.73 29.27
C SER A 15 40.36 -22.65 27.76
N ILE A 16 41.26 -21.78 27.27
CA ILE A 16 41.58 -21.65 25.85
C ILE A 16 42.20 -22.96 25.33
N LYS A 17 43.20 -23.50 26.03
CA LYS A 17 43.82 -24.78 25.65
C LYS A 17 42.80 -25.91 25.57
N THR A 18 41.87 -25.97 26.52
CA THR A 18 40.80 -26.96 26.56
C THR A 18 39.85 -26.79 25.37
N ALA A 19 39.41 -25.56 25.09
CA ALA A 19 38.55 -25.27 23.94
C ALA A 19 39.20 -25.76 22.63
N ARG A 20 40.49 -25.48 22.44
CA ARG A 20 41.24 -25.94 21.26
C ARG A 20 41.39 -27.45 21.22
N LEU A 21 41.78 -28.08 22.33
CA LEU A 21 42.00 -29.52 22.41
C LEU A 21 40.77 -30.32 22.00
N TYR A 22 39.58 -29.85 22.38
CA TYR A 22 38.31 -30.52 22.10
C TYR A 22 37.55 -29.92 20.90
N GLY A 23 38.16 -29.01 20.14
CA GLY A 23 37.56 -28.44 18.93
C GLY A 23 36.36 -27.53 19.16
N PHE A 24 36.20 -26.95 20.36
CA PHE A 24 35.17 -25.95 20.63
C PHE A 24 35.47 -24.63 19.90
N GLN A 25 34.43 -24.02 19.33
CA GLN A 25 34.53 -22.72 18.66
C GLN A 25 34.51 -21.53 19.62
N GLY A 26 34.17 -21.77 20.89
CA GLY A 26 34.02 -20.70 21.86
C GLY A 26 33.97 -21.17 23.30
N LEU A 27 33.84 -20.19 24.19
CA LEU A 27 33.76 -20.32 25.63
C LEU A 27 32.57 -19.50 26.12
N ASP A 28 31.81 -20.05 27.07
CA ASP A 28 30.67 -19.38 27.66
C ASP A 28 30.86 -19.17 29.16
N LEU A 29 30.72 -17.93 29.61
CA LEU A 29 30.78 -17.58 31.03
C LEU A 29 29.37 -17.58 31.64
N HIS A 30 29.04 -18.62 32.38
CA HIS A 30 27.73 -18.76 33.00
C HIS A 30 27.81 -18.85 34.53
N GLY A 31 26.76 -18.36 35.22
CA GLY A 31 26.61 -18.50 36.67
C GLY A 31 27.36 -17.46 37.51
N VAL A 32 27.72 -16.32 36.93
CA VAL A 32 28.51 -15.29 37.62
C VAL A 32 27.59 -14.30 38.35
N ASN A 33 27.71 -14.26 39.69
CA ASN A 33 26.95 -13.37 40.57
C ASN A 33 27.88 -12.70 41.62
N PRO A 34 28.61 -11.63 41.24
CA PRO A 34 29.53 -10.95 42.16
C PRO A 34 28.74 -10.21 43.25
N ASN A 35 28.95 -10.59 44.51
CA ASN A 35 28.21 -10.07 45.68
C ASN A 35 28.95 -8.99 46.48
N THR A 36 30.11 -8.51 46.01
CA THR A 36 30.84 -7.38 46.60
C THR A 36 31.47 -6.49 45.52
N ALA A 37 31.74 -5.22 45.83
CA ALA A 37 32.44 -4.31 44.93
C ALA A 37 33.83 -4.83 44.51
N ALA A 38 34.56 -5.47 45.43
CA ALA A 38 35.84 -6.11 45.14
C ALA A 38 35.68 -7.29 44.16
N ASN A 39 34.66 -8.14 44.35
CA ASN A 39 34.35 -9.22 43.41
C ASN A 39 33.97 -8.69 42.03
N MET A 40 33.24 -7.57 41.97
CA MET A 40 32.90 -6.89 40.72
C MET A 40 34.15 -6.37 40.00
N THR A 41 35.08 -5.72 40.70
CA THR A 41 36.35 -5.27 40.12
C THR A 41 37.17 -6.45 39.60
N ASN A 42 37.30 -7.52 40.39
CA ASN A 42 38.00 -8.73 39.98
C ASN A 42 37.38 -9.40 38.75
N MET A 43 36.05 -9.37 38.63
CA MET A 43 35.31 -9.88 37.46
C MET A 43 35.62 -9.04 36.22
N ARG A 44 35.64 -7.70 36.32
CA ARG A 44 35.98 -6.83 35.18
C ARG A 44 37.38 -7.13 34.64
N THR A 45 38.36 -7.15 35.54
CA THR A 45 39.75 -7.47 35.18
C THR A 45 39.88 -8.85 34.56
N PHE A 46 39.18 -9.86 35.11
CA PHE A 46 39.16 -11.20 34.54
C PHE A 46 38.62 -11.23 33.10
N ILE A 47 37.50 -10.56 32.84
CA ILE A 47 36.87 -10.50 31.51
C ILE A 47 37.81 -9.84 30.49
N GLU A 48 38.44 -8.74 30.86
CA GLU A 48 39.38 -7.99 30.00
C GLU A 48 40.64 -8.80 29.68
N GLU A 49 41.24 -9.45 30.69
CA GLU A 49 42.39 -10.35 30.50
C GLU A 49 42.03 -11.54 29.60
N TRP A 50 40.82 -12.10 29.76
CA TRP A 50 40.37 -13.26 28.98
C TRP A 50 40.21 -12.91 27.50
N ARG A 51 39.50 -11.82 27.18
CA ARG A 51 39.35 -11.36 25.80
C ARG A 51 40.68 -10.95 25.19
N THR A 52 41.54 -10.26 25.95
CA THR A 52 42.88 -9.87 25.48
C THR A 52 43.71 -11.10 25.12
N THR A 53 43.68 -12.14 25.95
CA THR A 53 44.42 -13.38 25.69
C THR A 53 43.88 -14.14 24.48
N ILE A 54 42.54 -14.21 24.33
CA ILE A 54 41.90 -14.81 23.16
C ILE A 54 42.31 -14.08 21.87
N ASN A 55 42.31 -12.74 21.88
CA ASN A 55 42.68 -11.93 20.71
C ASN A 55 44.17 -12.05 20.35
N PHE A 56 45.04 -12.37 21.31
CA PHE A 56 46.47 -12.54 21.07
C PHE A 56 46.82 -13.91 20.46
N GLU A 57 45.95 -14.93 20.63
CA GLU A 57 46.27 -16.31 20.30
C GLU A 57 46.21 -16.65 18.80
N SER A 58 45.33 -16.04 17.96
CA SER A 58 45.27 -16.39 16.52
C SER A 58 44.33 -15.53 15.63
N ASN A 59 44.45 -15.72 14.30
CA ASN A 59 43.56 -15.18 13.25
C ASN A 59 42.10 -15.70 13.31
N ASN A 60 41.81 -16.79 14.04
CA ASN A 60 40.47 -17.36 14.24
C ASN A 60 40.11 -17.31 15.73
N SER A 61 39.79 -16.10 16.19
CA SER A 61 39.45 -15.79 17.58
C SER A 61 38.29 -16.65 18.11
N LEU A 62 38.45 -17.23 19.30
CA LEU A 62 37.36 -17.96 19.98
C LEU A 62 36.18 -17.03 20.21
N ILE A 63 34.98 -17.54 19.98
CA ILE A 63 33.74 -16.88 20.39
C ILE A 63 33.72 -16.87 21.92
N LEU A 64 33.45 -15.72 22.53
CA LEU A 64 33.29 -15.60 23.96
C LEU A 64 31.90 -15.03 24.26
N THR A 65 31.09 -15.79 24.98
CA THR A 65 29.71 -15.44 25.35
C THR A 65 29.53 -15.40 26.86
N MET A 66 28.43 -14.80 27.31
CA MET A 66 28.08 -14.75 28.72
C MET A 66 26.61 -15.08 28.93
N GLY A 67 26.32 -15.90 29.94
CA GLY A 67 24.99 -16.03 30.51
C GLY A 67 24.74 -15.01 31.60
N ALA A 68 23.69 -14.21 31.45
CA ALA A 68 23.31 -13.18 32.40
C ALA A 68 21.87 -13.34 32.88
N TYR A 69 21.55 -12.69 33.99
CA TYR A 69 20.18 -12.55 34.44
C TYR A 69 19.36 -11.70 33.46
N TYR A 70 18.02 -11.86 33.46
CA TYR A 70 17.15 -11.12 32.54
C TYR A 70 17.27 -9.60 32.65
N SER A 71 17.71 -9.10 33.81
CA SER A 71 17.94 -7.69 34.12
C SER A 71 19.42 -7.43 34.38
N PRO A 72 19.94 -6.23 34.06
CA PRO A 72 21.31 -5.85 34.42
C PRO A 72 21.51 -5.73 35.94
N MET A 73 20.44 -5.65 36.73
CA MET A 73 20.49 -5.72 38.19
C MET A 73 20.72 -7.18 38.62
N LEU A 74 21.68 -7.42 39.52
CA LEU A 74 21.93 -8.73 40.10
C LEU A 74 20.72 -9.21 40.92
N ILE A 75 20.68 -10.52 41.18
CA ILE A 75 19.53 -11.21 41.80
C ILE A 75 19.18 -10.62 43.17
N ASP A 76 20.18 -10.20 43.94
CA ASP A 76 20.01 -9.59 45.27
C ASP A 76 19.74 -8.08 45.23
N GLN A 77 19.63 -7.50 44.03
CA GLN A 77 19.45 -6.07 43.77
C GLN A 77 20.54 -5.17 44.36
N SER A 78 21.69 -5.74 44.76
CA SER A 78 22.77 -5.00 45.40
C SER A 78 23.63 -4.22 44.41
N MET A 79 23.77 -4.75 43.20
CA MET A 79 24.72 -4.29 42.19
C MET A 79 24.19 -4.51 40.78
N LYS A 80 24.80 -3.81 39.82
CA LYS A 80 24.57 -4.01 38.39
C LYS A 80 25.75 -4.70 37.73
N TYR A 81 25.48 -5.49 36.72
CA TYR A 81 26.52 -6.01 35.82
C TYR A 81 27.33 -4.87 35.20
N PRO A 82 28.64 -5.08 34.92
CA PRO A 82 29.50 -4.07 34.32
C PRO A 82 29.25 -4.01 32.80
N VAL A 83 28.15 -3.38 32.39
CA VAL A 83 27.65 -3.43 31.00
C VAL A 83 28.69 -2.99 29.98
N GLU A 84 29.44 -1.92 30.24
CA GLU A 84 30.51 -1.45 29.34
C GLU A 84 31.60 -2.52 29.14
N THR A 85 32.07 -3.15 30.22
CA THR A 85 33.04 -4.25 30.14
C THR A 85 32.45 -5.44 29.37
N ILE A 86 31.17 -5.75 29.56
CA ILE A 86 30.50 -6.84 28.84
C ILE A 86 30.44 -6.55 27.35
N VAL A 87 30.02 -5.34 26.96
CA VAL A 87 29.88 -4.91 25.56
C VAL A 87 31.21 -4.99 24.81
N ARG A 88 32.32 -4.59 25.45
CA ARG A 88 33.66 -4.62 24.84
C ARG A 88 34.22 -6.03 24.67
N ASN A 89 33.89 -6.94 25.58
CA ASN A 89 34.61 -8.20 25.71
C ASN A 89 33.80 -9.46 25.39
N PHE A 90 32.48 -9.42 25.28
CA PHE A 90 31.67 -10.56 24.84
C PHE A 90 31.12 -10.34 23.43
N ASP A 91 31.07 -11.41 22.64
CA ASP A 91 30.47 -11.40 21.31
C ASP A 91 28.96 -11.19 21.41
N TRP A 92 28.32 -11.88 22.35
CA TRP A 92 26.94 -11.66 22.77
C TRP A 92 26.67 -12.18 24.18
N VAL A 93 25.49 -11.84 24.70
CA VAL A 93 25.01 -12.23 26.02
C VAL A 93 23.68 -12.95 25.85
N HIS A 94 23.55 -14.15 26.39
CA HIS A 94 22.26 -14.83 26.49
C HIS A 94 21.61 -14.52 27.84
N LEU A 95 20.43 -13.90 27.79
CA LEU A 95 19.68 -13.50 28.95
C LEU A 95 18.77 -14.65 29.40
N ARG A 96 18.88 -15.05 30.67
CA ARG A 96 17.97 -16.02 31.28
C ARG A 96 16.59 -15.39 31.45
N ALA A 97 15.76 -15.46 30.41
CA ALA A 97 14.44 -14.86 30.35
C ALA A 97 13.34 -15.83 30.84
N TYR A 98 13.63 -16.49 31.97
CA TYR A 98 12.78 -17.48 32.61
C TYR A 98 13.18 -17.65 34.08
N ASP A 99 12.37 -18.43 34.81
CA ASP A 99 12.50 -18.67 36.26
C ASP A 99 12.27 -17.42 37.11
N TYR A 100 11.44 -16.49 36.62
CA TYR A 100 11.05 -15.27 37.36
C TYR A 100 10.34 -15.58 38.67
N TYR A 101 9.56 -16.66 38.68
CA TYR A 101 8.78 -17.10 39.82
C TYR A 101 8.91 -18.61 39.96
N LEU A 102 9.07 -19.08 41.19
CA LEU A 102 9.31 -20.48 41.50
C LEU A 102 8.31 -20.97 42.56
N PRO A 103 7.75 -22.18 42.43
CA PRO A 103 6.84 -22.74 43.43
C PRO A 103 7.43 -22.84 44.83
N SER A 104 8.75 -23.01 44.93
CA SER A 104 9.48 -23.05 46.20
C SER A 104 9.63 -21.68 46.88
N LYS A 105 9.39 -20.58 46.16
CA LYS A 105 9.54 -19.20 46.64
C LYS A 105 8.25 -18.39 46.63
N ASN A 106 7.25 -18.83 45.86
CA ASN A 106 6.02 -18.10 45.61
C ASN A 106 4.81 -18.98 45.93
N ASN A 107 3.99 -18.52 46.87
CA ASN A 107 2.72 -19.13 47.28
C ASN A 107 1.53 -18.71 46.40
N VAL A 108 1.79 -18.28 45.16
CA VAL A 108 0.80 -17.95 44.14
C VAL A 108 1.31 -18.45 42.79
N THR A 109 0.40 -18.89 41.93
CA THR A 109 0.73 -19.30 40.55
C THR A 109 1.24 -18.10 39.75
N ARG A 110 2.28 -18.29 38.93
CA ARG A 110 2.88 -17.19 38.15
C ARG A 110 3.46 -17.68 36.83
N ALA A 111 3.53 -16.79 35.86
CA ALA A 111 4.20 -17.02 34.59
C ALA A 111 5.74 -16.93 34.76
N HIS A 112 6.41 -18.07 34.89
CA HIS A 112 7.85 -18.11 35.18
C HIS A 112 8.73 -17.59 34.01
N SER A 113 8.21 -17.56 32.79
CA SER A 113 8.91 -17.14 31.56
C SER A 113 8.17 -16.01 30.83
N ALA A 114 7.40 -15.20 31.56
CA ALA A 114 6.56 -14.15 30.98
C ALA A 114 7.30 -13.24 29.98
N LEU A 115 6.75 -13.06 28.77
CA LEU A 115 7.25 -12.05 27.84
C LEU A 115 6.90 -10.65 28.35
N TYR A 116 5.66 -10.48 28.79
CA TYR A 116 5.12 -9.25 29.37
C TYR A 116 4.51 -9.54 30.75
N ASP A 117 4.55 -8.56 31.65
CA ASP A 117 3.77 -8.56 32.87
C ASP A 117 3.37 -7.12 33.21
N PRO A 118 2.09 -6.74 33.11
CA PRO A 118 1.66 -5.38 33.41
C PRO A 118 1.74 -5.04 34.91
N SER A 119 1.89 -6.06 35.78
CA SER A 119 1.89 -5.93 37.23
C SER A 119 3.29 -6.06 37.86
N SER A 120 4.32 -6.38 37.08
CA SER A 120 5.67 -6.61 37.60
C SER A 120 6.76 -6.25 36.60
N THR A 121 7.95 -5.93 37.11
CA THR A 121 9.17 -5.77 36.33
C THR A 121 9.88 -7.09 36.02
N GLN A 122 9.43 -8.21 36.61
CA GLN A 122 9.99 -9.54 36.39
C GLN A 122 9.43 -10.19 35.11
N ASN A 123 9.76 -9.60 33.96
CA ASN A 123 9.39 -10.12 32.65
C ASN A 123 10.49 -9.81 31.61
N THR A 124 10.40 -10.50 30.48
CA THR A 124 11.41 -10.48 29.42
C THR A 124 11.54 -9.10 28.77
N ASP A 125 10.43 -8.46 28.40
CA ASP A 125 10.43 -7.16 27.72
C ASP A 125 11.03 -6.05 28.60
N TYR A 126 10.66 -6.01 29.88
CA TYR A 126 11.25 -5.08 30.84
C TYR A 126 12.76 -5.27 30.97
N GLY A 127 13.22 -6.52 31.16
CA GLY A 127 14.64 -6.83 31.30
C GLY A 127 15.47 -6.42 30.10
N ILE A 128 14.98 -6.70 28.89
CA ILE A 128 15.64 -6.33 27.63
C ILE A 128 15.73 -4.81 27.49
N LYS A 129 14.64 -4.09 27.80
CA LYS A 129 14.64 -2.62 27.80
C LYS A 129 15.67 -2.05 28.78
N GLU A 130 15.79 -2.64 29.97
CA GLU A 130 16.79 -2.20 30.94
C GLU A 130 18.22 -2.52 30.48
N TRP A 131 18.49 -3.68 29.91
CA TRP A 131 19.82 -3.98 29.33
C TRP A 131 20.23 -2.98 28.24
N ILE A 132 19.31 -2.68 27.31
CA ILE A 132 19.54 -1.71 26.23
C ILE A 132 19.77 -0.31 26.80
N LYS A 133 18.92 0.12 27.75
CA LYS A 133 19.05 1.43 28.43
C LYS A 133 20.37 1.58 29.17
N ASN A 134 20.93 0.49 29.71
CA ASN A 134 22.24 0.50 30.38
C ASN A 134 23.42 0.26 29.40
N GLY A 135 23.17 0.22 28.09
CA GLY A 135 24.20 0.29 27.05
C GLY A 135 24.52 -1.01 26.31
N LEU A 136 23.80 -2.12 26.56
CA LEU A 136 23.99 -3.36 25.80
C LEU A 136 23.25 -3.28 24.45
N PRO A 137 23.95 -3.33 23.30
CA PRO A 137 23.29 -3.25 22.00
C PRO A 137 22.33 -4.44 21.76
N ALA A 138 21.18 -4.17 21.14
CA ALA A 138 20.18 -5.18 20.81
C ALA A 138 20.78 -6.38 20.05
N ASN A 139 21.62 -6.12 19.04
CA ASN A 139 22.30 -7.16 18.23
C ASN A 139 23.36 -7.99 18.98
N LYS A 140 23.58 -7.74 20.27
CA LYS A 140 24.37 -8.57 21.19
C LYS A 140 23.52 -9.31 22.23
N ILE A 141 22.20 -9.14 22.21
CA ILE A 141 21.28 -9.81 23.14
C ILE A 141 20.72 -11.06 22.49
N VAL A 142 20.82 -12.18 23.18
CA VAL A 142 20.16 -13.45 22.85
C VAL A 142 19.13 -13.75 23.94
N ILE A 143 17.88 -14.01 23.59
CA ILE A 143 16.83 -14.32 24.58
C ILE A 143 16.84 -15.80 24.95
N GLY A 144 16.74 -16.12 26.24
CA GLY A 144 16.59 -17.49 26.71
C GLY A 144 15.15 -17.98 26.60
N LEU A 145 14.92 -19.11 25.92
CA LEU A 145 13.62 -19.77 25.80
C LEU A 145 13.55 -20.96 26.75
N ALA A 146 12.53 -21.03 27.60
CA ALA A 146 12.35 -22.13 28.54
C ALA A 146 11.61 -23.31 27.89
N TYR A 147 12.24 -24.48 27.87
CA TYR A 147 11.61 -25.76 27.47
C TYR A 147 11.19 -26.57 28.70
N HIS A 148 10.93 -25.87 29.79
CA HIS A 148 10.42 -26.39 31.04
C HIS A 148 9.31 -25.48 31.55
N GLY A 149 8.60 -25.97 32.54
CA GLY A 149 7.59 -25.25 33.27
C GLY A 149 7.65 -25.58 34.75
N TYR A 150 6.69 -25.04 35.49
CA TYR A 150 6.57 -25.26 36.91
C TYR A 150 5.14 -25.62 37.30
N ALA A 151 5.02 -26.60 38.19
CA ALA A 151 3.79 -27.04 38.82
C ALA A 151 3.67 -26.45 40.22
N TRP A 152 2.52 -25.84 40.49
CA TRP A 152 2.08 -25.37 41.80
C TRP A 152 0.92 -26.23 42.30
N THR A 153 0.88 -26.49 43.60
CA THR A 153 -0.29 -27.07 44.26
C THR A 153 -1.26 -25.95 44.64
N LEU A 154 -2.42 -25.85 43.99
CA LEU A 154 -3.46 -24.85 44.27
C LEU A 154 -4.04 -25.04 45.67
N VAL A 155 -4.40 -23.92 46.33
CA VAL A 155 -5.20 -23.95 47.56
C VAL A 155 -6.63 -24.40 47.26
N ASN A 156 -7.19 -23.93 46.15
CA ASN A 156 -8.52 -24.28 45.66
C ASN A 156 -8.46 -24.47 44.13
N PRO A 157 -8.71 -25.69 43.61
CA PRO A 157 -8.71 -25.97 42.17
C PRO A 157 -9.67 -25.12 41.33
N ASN A 158 -10.74 -24.58 41.94
CA ASN A 158 -11.69 -23.71 41.25
C ASN A 158 -11.13 -22.29 41.03
N HIS A 159 -10.03 -21.92 41.70
CA HIS A 159 -9.28 -20.69 41.48
C HIS A 159 -7.95 -21.06 40.81
N ASN A 160 -7.93 -21.05 39.48
CA ASN A 160 -6.87 -21.65 38.68
C ASN A 160 -6.29 -20.71 37.60
N MET A 161 -6.50 -19.41 37.75
CA MET A 161 -5.87 -18.39 36.92
C MET A 161 -4.44 -18.10 37.37
N VAL A 162 -3.69 -17.34 36.58
CA VAL A 162 -2.43 -16.73 37.03
C VAL A 162 -2.69 -15.88 38.28
N SER A 163 -1.79 -15.93 39.25
CA SER A 163 -1.89 -15.30 40.59
C SER A 163 -2.89 -15.96 41.55
N SER A 164 -3.36 -17.17 41.25
CA SER A 164 -4.19 -17.94 42.19
C SER A 164 -3.38 -18.44 43.39
N PRO A 165 -3.95 -18.48 44.60
CA PRO A 165 -3.27 -18.98 45.79
C PRO A 165 -2.79 -20.43 45.65
N ALA A 166 -1.54 -20.68 46.04
CA ALA A 166 -0.88 -21.98 45.98
C ALA A 166 -0.18 -22.32 47.31
N ARG A 167 -0.08 -23.61 47.61
CA ARG A 167 0.57 -24.16 48.82
C ARG A 167 2.08 -24.36 48.63
N GLY A 168 2.56 -24.30 47.39
CA GLY A 168 3.98 -24.50 47.05
C GLY A 168 4.14 -25.42 45.83
N PRO A 169 5.30 -26.11 45.72
CA PRO A 169 5.59 -27.06 44.63
C PRO A 169 4.49 -28.12 44.45
N GLY A 170 4.20 -28.45 43.20
CA GLY A 170 3.37 -29.58 42.80
C GLY A 170 4.16 -30.59 41.98
N ILE A 171 3.75 -31.86 42.01
CA ILE A 171 4.34 -32.98 41.23
C ILE A 171 5.78 -33.33 41.62
N THR A 172 6.75 -32.42 41.50
CA THR A 172 8.14 -32.58 41.91
C THR A 172 8.47 -31.74 43.15
N SER A 173 9.60 -31.99 43.79
CA SER A 173 10.00 -31.32 45.05
C SER A 173 10.17 -29.80 44.91
N ASP A 174 10.55 -29.32 43.73
CA ASP A 174 10.69 -27.89 43.40
C ASP A 174 9.62 -27.41 42.40
N GLY A 175 8.78 -28.32 41.92
CA GLY A 175 7.74 -28.08 40.93
C GLY A 175 8.25 -28.06 39.50
N ALA A 176 9.54 -28.19 39.24
CA ALA A 176 10.08 -28.15 37.88
C ALA A 176 9.59 -29.34 37.04
N MET A 177 9.20 -29.08 35.80
CA MET A 177 8.79 -30.10 34.83
C MET A 177 9.33 -29.78 33.44
N ASN A 178 9.96 -30.76 32.78
CA ASN A 178 10.36 -30.62 31.38
C ASN A 178 9.13 -30.61 30.46
N TYR A 179 9.17 -29.86 29.37
CA TYR A 179 8.06 -29.74 28.42
C TYR A 179 7.54 -31.09 27.91
N ARG A 180 8.43 -32.02 27.55
CA ARG A 180 8.05 -33.40 27.17
C ARG A 180 7.22 -34.14 28.23
N ILE A 181 7.48 -33.86 29.51
CA ILE A 181 6.76 -34.48 30.63
C ILE A 181 5.41 -33.79 30.81
N ILE A 182 5.37 -32.46 30.73
CA ILE A 182 4.13 -31.67 30.77
C ILE A 182 3.17 -32.15 29.67
N LYS A 183 3.65 -32.24 28.41
CA LYS A 183 2.86 -32.70 27.26
C LYS A 183 2.27 -34.10 27.46
N ARG A 184 3.08 -35.05 27.95
CA ARG A 184 2.63 -36.42 28.27
C ARG A 184 1.61 -36.42 29.40
N TYR A 185 1.87 -35.65 30.45
CA TYR A 185 0.99 -35.55 31.61
C TYR A 185 -0.39 -35.01 31.20
N MET A 186 -0.43 -33.90 30.44
CA MET A 186 -1.67 -33.35 29.90
C MET A 186 -2.46 -34.37 29.07
N LYS A 187 -1.78 -35.10 28.18
CA LYS A 187 -2.39 -36.11 27.33
C LYS A 187 -3.03 -37.24 28.16
N SER A 188 -2.36 -37.71 29.21
CA SER A 188 -2.86 -38.78 30.07
C SER A 188 -4.16 -38.43 30.80
N TYR A 189 -4.40 -37.14 31.05
CA TYR A 189 -5.61 -36.67 31.74
C TYR A 189 -6.63 -36.00 30.81
N GLY A 190 -6.38 -35.95 29.49
CA GLY A 190 -7.24 -35.24 28.55
C GLY A 190 -7.37 -33.75 28.85
N ALA A 191 -6.34 -33.15 29.46
CA ALA A 191 -6.38 -31.77 29.93
C ALA A 191 -6.14 -30.78 28.78
N ILE A 192 -6.95 -29.74 28.72
CA ILE A 192 -6.87 -28.68 27.70
C ILE A 192 -6.11 -27.49 28.31
N PRO A 193 -4.99 -27.05 27.71
CA PRO A 193 -4.26 -25.90 28.20
C PRO A 193 -4.99 -24.59 27.87
N VAL A 194 -4.66 -23.55 28.63
CA VAL A 194 -5.12 -22.18 28.43
C VAL A 194 -3.93 -21.32 28.04
N TYR A 195 -3.98 -20.75 26.84
CA TYR A 195 -3.05 -19.72 26.41
C TYR A 195 -3.38 -18.39 27.08
N ASN A 196 -2.37 -17.74 27.66
CA ASN A 196 -2.51 -16.43 28.27
C ASN A 196 -1.71 -15.39 27.47
N SER A 197 -2.40 -14.63 26.62
CA SER A 197 -1.80 -13.61 25.76
C SER A 197 -1.22 -12.41 26.52
N THR A 198 -1.69 -12.12 27.74
CA THR A 198 -1.12 -11.06 28.58
C THR A 198 0.33 -11.35 28.96
N TYR A 199 0.65 -12.62 29.23
CA TYR A 199 1.98 -13.05 29.67
C TYR A 199 2.77 -13.78 28.59
N VAL A 200 2.11 -14.23 27.53
CA VAL A 200 2.66 -15.07 26.45
C VAL A 200 3.24 -16.37 27.02
N VAL A 201 2.38 -17.09 27.75
CA VAL A 201 2.66 -18.43 28.30
C VAL A 201 1.39 -19.26 28.28
N ASN A 202 1.54 -20.57 28.45
CA ASN A 202 0.43 -21.48 28.68
C ASN A 202 0.38 -21.93 30.11
N TYR A 203 -0.82 -22.35 30.53
CA TYR A 203 -0.95 -23.14 31.73
C TYR A 203 -2.05 -24.17 31.58
N VAL A 204 -2.00 -25.19 32.42
CA VAL A 204 -3.03 -26.23 32.51
C VAL A 204 -3.31 -26.55 33.96
N THR A 205 -4.55 -26.87 34.28
CA THR A 205 -4.95 -27.31 35.62
C THR A 205 -5.40 -28.76 35.60
N ILE A 206 -4.79 -29.61 36.40
CA ILE A 206 -5.09 -31.05 36.50
C ILE A 206 -5.21 -31.41 37.97
N GLY A 207 -6.43 -31.73 38.41
CA GLY A 207 -6.72 -31.87 39.85
C GLY A 207 -6.38 -30.58 40.59
N SER A 208 -5.52 -30.67 41.61
CA SER A 208 -5.03 -29.52 42.36
C SER A 208 -3.74 -28.90 41.82
N PHE A 209 -3.22 -29.37 40.69
CA PHE A 209 -1.97 -28.86 40.13
C PHE A 209 -2.23 -27.84 39.03
N TRP A 210 -1.59 -26.69 39.15
CA TRP A 210 -1.51 -25.67 38.10
C TRP A 210 -0.11 -25.71 37.52
N ILE A 211 0.03 -25.93 36.21
CA ILE A 211 1.31 -26.11 35.54
C ILE A 211 1.46 -24.99 34.51
N GLY A 212 2.38 -24.06 34.73
CA GLY A 212 2.71 -22.98 33.79
C GLY A 212 3.96 -23.30 32.98
N TYR A 213 3.92 -23.07 31.66
CA TYR A 213 4.98 -23.44 30.71
C TYR A 213 4.87 -22.65 29.39
N ASP A 214 5.88 -22.79 28.52
CA ASP A 214 5.84 -22.32 27.13
C ASP A 214 5.48 -23.45 26.17
N ASP A 215 4.58 -23.17 25.23
CA ASP A 215 4.25 -24.07 24.13
C ASP A 215 4.72 -23.51 22.78
N VAL A 216 4.32 -24.17 21.69
CA VAL A 216 4.65 -23.75 20.32
C VAL A 216 4.24 -22.29 20.03
N GLU A 217 3.06 -21.83 20.45
CA GLU A 217 2.60 -20.46 20.20
C GLU A 217 3.40 -19.44 21.03
N GLY A 218 3.67 -19.75 22.30
CA GLY A 218 4.52 -18.94 23.17
C GLY A 218 5.94 -18.79 22.64
N ILE A 219 6.54 -19.89 22.19
CA ILE A 219 7.88 -19.89 21.58
C ILE A 219 7.93 -19.07 20.30
N ARG A 220 6.99 -19.26 19.37
CA ARG A 220 6.93 -18.44 18.14
C ARG A 220 6.83 -16.96 18.47
N THR A 221 5.89 -16.58 19.34
CA THR A 221 5.71 -15.17 19.73
C THR A 221 6.98 -14.55 20.32
N LYS A 222 7.73 -15.30 21.13
CA LYS A 222 9.00 -14.83 21.71
C LYS A 222 10.11 -14.70 20.67
N VAL A 223 10.16 -15.60 19.70
CA VAL A 223 11.10 -15.49 18.57
C VAL A 223 10.75 -14.32 17.66
N SER A 224 9.48 -14.11 17.32
CA SER A 224 9.01 -12.92 16.58
C SER A 224 9.38 -11.64 17.34
N TYR A 225 9.17 -11.61 18.66
CA TYR A 225 9.59 -10.50 19.51
C TYR A 225 11.11 -10.21 19.39
N ALA A 226 11.95 -11.24 19.41
CA ALA A 226 13.40 -11.07 19.25
C ALA A 226 13.75 -10.43 17.90
N LYS A 227 13.08 -10.86 16.82
CA LYS A 227 13.25 -10.29 15.47
C LYS A 227 12.80 -8.83 15.44
N ASP A 228 11.62 -8.53 15.96
CA ASP A 228 11.03 -7.18 15.96
C ASP A 228 11.87 -6.17 16.75
N LYS A 229 12.56 -6.64 17.81
CA LYS A 229 13.47 -5.82 18.61
C LYS A 229 14.89 -5.74 18.04
N GLY A 230 15.18 -6.40 16.92
CA GLY A 230 16.52 -6.44 16.33
C GLY A 230 17.54 -7.12 17.26
N LEU A 231 17.10 -8.11 18.05
CA LEU A 231 17.97 -8.89 18.91
C LEU A 231 18.83 -9.83 18.06
N ARG A 232 19.90 -10.36 18.65
CA ARG A 232 20.79 -11.30 17.96
C ARG A 232 20.12 -12.63 17.64
N GLY A 233 19.18 -13.07 18.49
CA GLY A 233 18.48 -14.34 18.36
C GLY A 233 18.01 -14.88 19.70
N PHE A 234 17.94 -16.20 19.82
CA PHE A 234 17.47 -16.92 21.00
C PHE A 234 18.36 -18.13 21.35
N ALA A 235 18.22 -18.63 22.57
CA ALA A 235 18.88 -19.84 23.06
C ALA A 235 17.89 -20.68 23.88
N ALA A 236 17.80 -21.99 23.61
CA ALA A 236 16.89 -22.87 24.31
C ALA A 236 17.50 -23.45 25.59
N PHE A 237 16.75 -23.39 26.69
CA PHE A 237 17.08 -24.03 27.96
C PHE A 237 15.96 -25.00 28.39
N GLN A 238 16.14 -26.30 28.20
CA GLN A 238 17.22 -26.93 27.46
C GLN A 238 16.68 -27.88 26.40
N ILE A 239 17.48 -28.09 25.36
CA ILE A 239 17.13 -28.91 24.19
C ILE A 239 16.58 -30.30 24.59
N PRO A 240 17.16 -31.05 25.54
CA PRO A 240 16.61 -32.34 25.98
C PRO A 240 15.28 -32.26 26.75
N SER A 241 14.75 -31.07 27.03
CA SER A 241 13.44 -30.91 27.68
C SER A 241 12.30 -30.81 26.66
N ASP A 242 12.61 -30.51 25.39
CA ASP A 242 11.68 -30.54 24.26
C ASP A 242 11.10 -31.94 24.05
N ASP A 243 10.02 -32.06 23.29
CA ASP A 243 9.37 -33.34 23.03
C ASP A 243 10.15 -34.21 22.02
N VAL A 244 9.63 -35.41 21.72
CA VAL A 244 10.31 -36.35 20.81
C VAL A 244 10.34 -35.85 19.36
N ASP A 245 9.43 -34.94 19.02
CA ASP A 245 9.29 -34.36 17.69
C ASP A 245 10.05 -33.04 17.55
N TRP A 246 10.71 -32.58 18.63
CA TRP A 246 11.43 -31.30 18.70
C TRP A 246 10.53 -30.11 18.37
N GLU A 247 9.27 -30.13 18.80
CA GLU A 247 8.28 -29.17 18.31
C GLU A 247 8.59 -27.72 18.73
N LEU A 248 9.13 -27.50 19.92
CA LEU A 248 9.52 -26.15 20.35
C LEU A 248 10.73 -25.66 19.57
N SER A 249 11.70 -26.55 19.33
CA SER A 249 12.91 -26.23 18.56
C SER A 249 12.57 -25.92 17.10
N LYS A 250 11.71 -26.73 16.48
CA LYS A 250 11.22 -26.50 15.11
C LYS A 250 10.40 -25.22 15.03
N ALA A 251 9.50 -24.98 15.99
CA ALA A 251 8.72 -23.75 16.02
C ALA A 251 9.60 -22.49 16.11
N ALA A 252 10.67 -22.53 16.91
CA ALA A 252 11.62 -21.44 17.01
C ALA A 252 12.38 -21.23 15.68
N LEU A 253 12.84 -22.32 15.05
CA LEU A 253 13.56 -22.26 13.78
C LEU A 253 12.67 -21.78 12.63
N ASP A 254 11.45 -22.29 12.52
CA ASP A 254 10.46 -21.90 11.51
C ASP A 254 10.17 -20.41 11.60
N GLU A 255 9.96 -19.89 12.82
CA GLU A 255 9.71 -18.48 13.06
C GLU A 255 10.94 -17.62 12.75
N GLU A 256 12.15 -18.08 13.06
CA GLU A 256 13.39 -17.39 12.69
C GLU A 256 13.54 -17.27 11.16
N GLN A 257 13.31 -18.38 10.45
CA GLN A 257 13.44 -18.49 9.00
C GLN A 257 12.32 -17.81 8.22
N GLN A 258 11.19 -17.48 8.87
CA GLN A 258 10.17 -16.61 8.28
C GLN A 258 10.73 -15.19 8.11
N GLU A 259 11.55 -14.98 7.08
CA GLU A 259 12.02 -13.67 6.65
C GLU A 259 10.84 -12.83 6.19
N GLY A 260 10.29 -11.97 7.05
CA GLY A 260 9.53 -10.78 6.68
C GLY A 260 8.45 -10.93 5.60
N GLU A 261 7.95 -12.13 5.31
CA GLU A 261 6.93 -12.33 4.27
C GLU A 261 5.64 -11.62 4.67
N ASP A 262 5.36 -11.54 5.97
CA ASP A 262 4.19 -10.81 6.46
C ASP A 262 4.38 -9.29 6.36
N HIS A 263 5.59 -8.75 6.56
CA HIS A 263 5.87 -7.32 6.33
C HIS A 263 5.96 -6.95 4.84
N ARG A 264 6.49 -7.83 3.98
CA ARG A 264 6.56 -7.63 2.53
C ARG A 264 5.19 -7.87 1.88
N GLY A 265 4.40 -8.81 2.41
CA GLY A 265 3.05 -9.15 2.01
C GLY A 265 2.04 -8.09 2.44
N SER A 266 2.11 -7.61 3.70
CA SER A 266 1.29 -6.51 4.19
C SER A 266 1.62 -5.20 3.48
N LYS A 267 2.90 -4.86 3.28
CA LYS A 267 3.29 -3.69 2.45
C LYS A 267 2.88 -3.85 0.99
N ARG A 268 2.99 -5.04 0.38
CA ARG A 268 2.49 -5.30 -0.98
C ARG A 268 0.97 -5.20 -1.07
N ARG A 269 0.22 -5.69 -0.08
CA ARG A 269 -1.25 -5.55 0.00
C ARG A 269 -1.67 -4.10 0.20
N LEU A 270 -1.01 -3.36 1.10
CA LEU A 270 -1.22 -1.92 1.29
C LEU A 270 -0.91 -1.13 0.03
N LEU A 271 0.22 -1.40 -0.64
CA LEU A 271 0.57 -0.77 -1.92
C LEU A 271 -0.42 -1.15 -3.03
N ALA A 272 -0.87 -2.41 -3.06
CA ALA A 272 -1.88 -2.87 -4.02
C ALA A 272 -3.27 -2.26 -3.78
N ILE A 273 -3.58 -1.74 -2.58
CA ILE A 273 -4.82 -1.02 -2.29
C ILE A 273 -4.65 0.50 -2.50
N LEU A 274 -3.50 1.06 -2.10
CA LEU A 274 -3.23 2.49 -2.19
C LEU A 274 -2.99 2.98 -3.62
N LEU A 275 -2.28 2.20 -4.45
CA LEU A 275 -1.99 2.61 -5.83
C LEU A 275 -3.25 2.70 -6.71
N PRO A 276 -4.21 1.74 -6.67
CA PRO A 276 -5.47 1.87 -7.41
C PRO A 276 -6.37 2.99 -6.87
N THR A 277 -6.43 3.20 -5.56
CA THR A 277 -7.28 4.24 -4.97
C THR A 277 -6.77 5.65 -5.31
N ILE A 278 -5.45 5.87 -5.28
CA ILE A 278 -4.84 7.14 -5.71
C ILE A 278 -5.07 7.37 -7.22
N THR A 279 -4.91 6.34 -8.06
CA THR A 279 -5.17 6.50 -9.50
C THR A 279 -6.64 6.78 -9.80
N ILE A 280 -7.58 6.09 -9.14
CA ILE A 280 -9.03 6.34 -9.30
C ILE A 280 -9.39 7.76 -8.86
N THR A 281 -8.90 8.22 -7.71
CA THR A 281 -9.19 9.57 -7.21
C THR A 281 -8.66 10.66 -8.13
N ILE A 282 -7.44 10.50 -8.67
CA ILE A 282 -6.89 11.43 -9.67
C ILE A 282 -7.74 11.43 -10.95
N LEU A 283 -8.17 10.26 -11.43
CA LEU A 283 -9.03 10.16 -12.62
C LEU A 283 -10.39 10.83 -12.43
N VAL A 284 -11.01 10.68 -11.25
CA VAL A 284 -12.28 11.33 -10.91
C VAL A 284 -12.12 12.84 -10.84
N ILE A 285 -11.09 13.34 -10.15
CA ILE A 285 -10.81 14.79 -10.05
C ILE A 285 -10.54 15.37 -11.44
N SER A 286 -9.72 14.71 -12.25
CA SER A 286 -9.43 15.11 -13.63
C SER A 286 -10.70 15.17 -14.50
N SER A 287 -11.58 14.16 -14.39
CA SER A 287 -12.86 14.13 -15.10
C SER A 287 -13.78 15.29 -14.69
N ILE A 288 -13.91 15.56 -13.39
CA ILE A 288 -14.71 16.68 -12.87
C ILE A 288 -14.16 18.02 -13.39
N LEU A 289 -12.85 18.24 -13.31
CA LEU A 289 -12.22 19.46 -13.81
C LEU A 289 -12.41 19.63 -15.33
N CYS A 290 -12.38 18.53 -16.09
CA CYS A 290 -12.60 18.53 -17.53
C CYS A 290 -14.06 18.88 -17.88
N ILE A 291 -15.03 18.38 -17.12
CA ILE A 291 -16.46 18.71 -17.28
C ILE A 291 -16.71 20.19 -16.95
N LEU A 292 -16.13 20.70 -15.87
CA LEU A 292 -16.27 22.10 -15.46
C LEU A 292 -15.66 23.04 -16.52
N LYS A 293 -14.44 22.76 -17.01
CA LYS A 293 -13.83 23.54 -18.11
C LYS A 293 -14.67 23.52 -19.39
N LYS A 294 -15.24 22.36 -19.75
CA LYS A 294 -16.05 22.22 -20.97
C LYS A 294 -17.35 23.02 -20.91
N LYS A 295 -17.95 23.19 -19.71
CA LYS A 295 -19.14 24.04 -19.53
C LYS A 295 -18.81 25.52 -19.68
N THR A 296 -17.71 26.00 -19.09
CA THR A 296 -17.33 27.43 -19.16
C THR A 296 -16.98 27.87 -20.58
N VAL A 297 -16.14 27.12 -21.29
CA VAL A 297 -15.72 27.45 -22.68
C VAL A 297 -16.89 27.43 -23.66
N ARG A 298 -17.91 26.59 -23.43
CA ARG A 298 -19.11 26.52 -24.29
C ARG A 298 -20.02 27.73 -24.11
N SER A 299 -20.03 28.36 -22.93
CA SER A 299 -20.81 29.57 -22.65
C SER A 299 -20.21 30.78 -23.36
N GLU A 300 -18.89 30.98 -23.24
CA GLU A 300 -18.17 32.13 -23.82
C GLU A 300 -18.20 32.13 -25.36
N GLY A 301 -18.10 30.95 -26.00
CA GLY A 301 -18.09 30.85 -27.47
C GLY A 301 -19.44 31.12 -28.16
N ILE A 302 -20.57 31.12 -27.44
CA ILE A 302 -21.90 31.42 -28.00
C ILE A 302 -22.15 32.93 -28.01
N GLU A 303 -21.72 33.66 -26.98
CA GLU A 303 -21.81 35.13 -26.94
C GLU A 303 -20.93 35.79 -28.00
N GLU A 304 -19.70 35.29 -28.20
CA GLU A 304 -18.77 35.84 -29.20
C GLU A 304 -19.27 35.65 -30.65
N LEU A 305 -20.06 34.61 -30.93
CA LEU A 305 -20.67 34.39 -32.25
C LEU A 305 -21.82 35.36 -32.53
N ASN A 306 -22.63 35.67 -31.51
CA ASN A 306 -23.74 36.62 -31.66
C ASN A 306 -23.21 38.02 -31.99
N GLU A 307 -22.16 38.50 -31.31
CA GLU A 307 -21.60 39.83 -31.59
C GLU A 307 -20.98 39.94 -33.00
N ARG A 308 -20.28 38.90 -33.48
CA ARG A 308 -19.61 38.93 -34.79
C ARG A 308 -20.57 38.88 -35.98
N VAL A 309 -21.77 38.34 -35.82
CA VAL A 309 -22.70 38.08 -36.93
C VAL A 309 -23.73 39.21 -37.13
N ILE A 310 -24.01 40.02 -36.12
CA ILE A 310 -24.98 41.13 -36.16
C ILE A 310 -24.62 42.22 -37.21
N GLY A 311 -23.38 42.26 -37.72
CA GLY A 311 -22.94 43.25 -38.71
C GLY A 311 -23.16 42.93 -40.19
N ARG A 312 -23.77 41.79 -40.59
CA ARG A 312 -23.76 41.33 -42.01
C ARG A 312 -25.10 40.84 -42.61
N ASN A 313 -26.24 41.42 -42.23
CA ASN A 313 -27.57 41.14 -42.79
C ASN A 313 -28.12 39.69 -42.63
N LEU A 314 -27.54 38.87 -41.74
CA LEU A 314 -28.11 37.56 -41.38
C LEU A 314 -29.13 37.70 -40.25
N LYS A 315 -30.30 37.09 -40.40
CA LYS A 315 -31.34 37.07 -39.36
C LYS A 315 -31.10 35.93 -38.37
N VAL A 316 -31.25 36.21 -37.07
CA VAL A 316 -31.33 35.16 -36.05
C VAL A 316 -32.79 34.77 -35.91
N PHE A 317 -33.11 33.51 -36.21
CA PHE A 317 -34.45 32.96 -36.06
C PHE A 317 -34.55 32.24 -34.72
N SER A 318 -35.68 32.32 -34.04
CA SER A 318 -35.94 31.47 -32.87
C SER A 318 -36.28 30.05 -33.32
N PHE A 319 -36.06 29.07 -32.45
CA PHE A 319 -36.40 27.68 -32.77
C PHE A 319 -37.89 27.53 -33.08
N ASP A 320 -38.75 28.25 -32.37
CA ASP A 320 -40.19 28.15 -32.53
C ASP A 320 -40.65 28.74 -33.89
N GLN A 321 -40.02 29.81 -34.38
CA GLN A 321 -40.25 30.32 -35.75
C GLN A 321 -39.90 29.29 -36.83
N VAL A 322 -38.74 28.64 -36.69
CA VAL A 322 -38.28 27.63 -37.65
C VAL A 322 -39.15 26.37 -37.58
N LYS A 323 -39.54 25.97 -36.37
CA LYS A 323 -40.43 24.85 -36.13
C LYS A 323 -41.79 25.10 -36.78
N GLU A 324 -42.36 26.29 -36.64
CA GLU A 324 -43.61 26.67 -37.30
C GLU A 324 -43.47 26.66 -38.82
N ALA A 325 -42.45 27.34 -39.36
CA ALA A 325 -42.21 27.45 -40.79
C ALA A 325 -42.05 26.08 -41.50
N THR A 326 -41.53 25.09 -40.78
CA THR A 326 -41.32 23.72 -41.31
C THR A 326 -42.46 22.75 -40.99
N ASN A 327 -43.55 23.22 -40.36
CA ASN A 327 -44.63 22.40 -39.81
C ASN A 327 -44.08 21.29 -38.89
N ASN A 328 -43.36 21.71 -37.86
CA ASN A 328 -42.65 20.87 -36.90
C ASN A 328 -41.68 19.87 -37.54
N PHE A 329 -40.88 20.34 -38.50
CA PHE A 329 -39.93 19.50 -39.27
C PHE A 329 -40.61 18.26 -39.86
N SER A 330 -41.82 18.43 -40.41
CA SER A 330 -42.61 17.33 -40.95
C SER A 330 -41.80 16.55 -41.99
N ILE A 331 -41.84 15.22 -41.94
CA ILE A 331 -41.19 14.36 -42.94
C ILE A 331 -41.70 14.66 -44.37
N LYS A 332 -42.94 15.14 -44.50
CA LYS A 332 -43.53 15.55 -45.78
C LYS A 332 -42.82 16.76 -46.40
N ASN A 333 -42.20 17.59 -45.56
CA ASN A 333 -41.45 18.76 -45.97
C ASN A 333 -39.95 18.47 -46.12
N LYS A 334 -39.49 17.24 -45.87
CA LYS A 334 -38.08 16.88 -46.04
C LYS A 334 -37.74 16.83 -47.53
N ILE A 335 -36.81 17.67 -47.95
CA ILE A 335 -36.38 17.80 -49.35
C ILE A 335 -35.01 17.18 -49.62
N GLY A 336 -34.29 16.76 -48.57
CA GLY A 336 -33.03 16.04 -48.72
C GLY A 336 -32.41 15.66 -47.36
N GLU A 337 -31.41 14.79 -47.38
CA GLU A 337 -30.59 14.44 -46.23
C GLU A 337 -29.20 14.03 -46.70
N GLY A 338 -28.17 14.47 -45.98
CA GLY A 338 -26.79 14.03 -46.20
C GLY A 338 -26.08 13.83 -44.87
N GLY A 339 -24.76 13.65 -44.91
CA GLY A 339 -23.94 13.40 -43.71
C GLY A 339 -23.95 14.50 -42.64
N PHE A 340 -24.60 15.63 -42.91
CA PHE A 340 -24.71 16.79 -42.03
C PHE A 340 -26.15 17.02 -41.52
N GLY A 341 -27.06 16.08 -41.77
CA GLY A 341 -28.44 16.14 -41.30
C GLY A 341 -29.48 16.45 -42.39
N PRO A 342 -30.77 16.40 -42.01
CA PRO A 342 -31.89 16.60 -42.92
C PRO A 342 -32.11 18.08 -43.30
N VAL A 343 -32.61 18.28 -44.52
CA VAL A 343 -33.04 19.58 -45.05
C VAL A 343 -34.55 19.55 -45.29
N TYR A 344 -35.24 20.57 -44.80
CA TYR A 344 -36.69 20.72 -44.91
C TYR A 344 -37.04 21.96 -45.73
N LYS A 345 -38.09 21.87 -46.55
CA LYS A 345 -38.76 23.05 -47.11
C LYS A 345 -39.62 23.68 -46.00
N GLY A 346 -39.54 24.99 -45.87
CA GLY A 346 -40.40 25.76 -44.98
C GLY A 346 -40.97 26.98 -45.68
N MET A 347 -41.97 27.59 -45.05
CA MET A 347 -42.54 28.86 -45.46
C MET A 347 -42.59 29.79 -44.24
N LEU A 348 -41.92 30.93 -44.34
CA LEU A 348 -41.95 31.96 -43.31
C LEU A 348 -43.33 32.64 -43.28
N SER A 349 -43.62 33.35 -42.18
CA SER A 349 -44.92 34.02 -41.98
C SER A 349 -45.22 35.13 -43.00
N ASP A 350 -44.18 35.66 -43.66
CA ASP A 350 -44.28 36.63 -44.76
C ASP A 350 -44.51 35.97 -46.13
N GLY A 351 -44.65 34.64 -46.18
CA GLY A 351 -44.85 33.85 -47.40
C GLY A 351 -43.56 33.46 -48.12
N GLN A 352 -42.39 33.82 -47.58
CA GLN A 352 -41.11 33.45 -48.20
C GLN A 352 -40.81 31.95 -48.04
N GLU A 353 -40.53 31.27 -49.16
CA GLU A 353 -40.08 29.86 -49.13
C GLU A 353 -38.59 29.77 -48.73
N ILE A 354 -38.30 28.87 -47.80
CA ILE A 354 -36.96 28.67 -47.24
C ILE A 354 -36.55 27.18 -47.25
N ALA A 355 -35.23 26.94 -47.26
CA ALA A 355 -34.65 25.64 -47.02
C ALA A 355 -33.97 25.63 -45.64
N VAL A 356 -34.42 24.74 -44.76
CA VAL A 356 -34.01 24.64 -43.36
C VAL A 356 -33.15 23.40 -43.18
N LYS A 357 -31.84 23.59 -43.00
CA LYS A 357 -30.88 22.51 -42.75
C LYS A 357 -30.65 22.37 -41.25
N ARG A 358 -31.15 21.29 -40.66
CA ARG A 358 -30.99 20.97 -39.23
C ARG A 358 -29.79 20.07 -39.05
N LEU A 359 -28.77 20.56 -38.36
CA LEU A 359 -27.52 19.82 -38.16
C LEU A 359 -27.68 18.77 -37.06
N SER A 360 -27.14 17.57 -37.27
CA SER A 360 -27.25 16.47 -36.30
C SER A 360 -26.49 16.73 -34.99
N GLU A 361 -27.05 16.31 -33.85
CA GLU A 361 -26.47 16.50 -32.50
C GLU A 361 -25.15 15.74 -32.25
N CYS A 362 -24.80 14.77 -33.09
CA CYS A 362 -23.65 13.91 -32.85
C CYS A 362 -22.33 14.53 -33.34
N SER A 363 -21.64 15.28 -32.45
CA SER A 363 -20.17 15.47 -32.34
C SER A 363 -19.71 16.94 -32.19
N LYS A 364 -18.47 17.12 -31.71
CA LYS A 364 -17.73 18.41 -31.72
C LYS A 364 -17.58 19.00 -33.14
N GLN A 365 -17.66 18.16 -34.18
CA GLN A 365 -17.49 18.53 -35.57
C GLN A 365 -18.64 19.42 -36.08
N GLY A 366 -19.88 19.19 -35.63
CA GLY A 366 -21.05 19.97 -36.07
C GLY A 366 -21.04 21.43 -35.62
N VAL A 367 -20.34 21.78 -34.53
CA VAL A 367 -20.18 23.17 -34.09
C VAL A 367 -19.21 23.92 -35.00
N GLU A 368 -18.04 23.34 -35.29
CA GLU A 368 -17.04 23.95 -36.18
C GLU A 368 -17.57 24.09 -37.60
N GLU A 369 -18.32 23.09 -38.10
CA GLU A 369 -18.95 23.13 -39.43
C GLU A 369 -20.02 24.20 -39.52
N PHE A 370 -20.87 24.34 -38.48
CA PHE A 370 -21.84 25.43 -38.39
C PHE A 370 -21.16 26.80 -38.42
N GLN A 371 -20.13 27.01 -37.58
CA GLN A 371 -19.40 28.28 -37.53
C GLN A 371 -18.71 28.60 -38.86
N ASN A 372 -18.12 27.60 -39.51
CA ASN A 372 -17.50 27.76 -40.83
C ASN A 372 -18.54 28.12 -41.89
N GLU A 373 -19.71 27.45 -41.90
CA GLU A 373 -20.76 27.69 -42.88
C GLU A 373 -21.37 29.09 -42.71
N VAL A 374 -21.65 29.53 -41.48
CA VAL A 374 -22.09 30.92 -41.19
C VAL A 374 -21.02 31.95 -41.57
N SER A 375 -19.75 31.71 -41.20
CA SER A 375 -18.64 32.62 -41.48
C SER A 375 -18.34 32.76 -42.98
N LEU A 376 -18.42 31.69 -43.75
CA LEU A 376 -18.20 31.71 -45.21
C LEU A 376 -19.41 32.26 -45.96
N ALA A 377 -20.62 31.80 -45.65
CA ALA A 377 -21.82 32.27 -46.34
C ALA A 377 -22.07 33.78 -46.08
N SER A 378 -21.70 34.29 -44.90
CA SER A 378 -21.74 35.74 -44.63
C SER A 378 -20.77 36.57 -45.48
N LYS A 379 -19.72 35.94 -46.05
CA LYS A 379 -18.71 36.61 -46.89
C LYS A 379 -18.97 36.44 -48.39
N LEU A 380 -19.83 35.50 -48.79
CA LEU A 380 -20.02 35.06 -50.18
C LEU A 380 -21.43 35.36 -50.69
N GLN A 381 -21.75 36.65 -50.75
CA GLN A 381 -22.99 37.13 -51.36
C GLN A 381 -22.77 37.37 -52.86
N HIS A 382 -23.22 36.44 -53.69
CA HIS A 382 -23.12 36.54 -55.15
C HIS A 382 -24.40 36.00 -55.79
N VAL A 383 -24.86 36.60 -56.89
CA VAL A 383 -26.14 36.25 -57.58
C VAL A 383 -26.24 34.78 -58.00
N ASN A 384 -25.10 34.10 -58.16
CA ASN A 384 -25.01 32.68 -58.55
C ASN A 384 -24.66 31.73 -57.39
N VAL A 385 -24.68 32.20 -56.14
CA VAL A 385 -24.40 31.40 -54.94
C VAL A 385 -25.60 31.46 -54.00
N LEU A 386 -26.04 30.29 -53.53
CA LEU A 386 -27.19 30.17 -52.65
C LEU A 386 -27.02 31.02 -51.39
N GLN A 387 -27.94 31.96 -51.17
CA GLN A 387 -27.86 32.91 -50.07
C GLN A 387 -28.29 32.28 -48.74
N LEU A 388 -27.40 32.36 -47.73
CA LEU A 388 -27.78 32.13 -46.33
C LEU A 388 -28.58 33.35 -45.84
N GLN A 389 -29.81 33.12 -45.40
CA GLN A 389 -30.67 34.19 -44.88
C GLN A 389 -30.52 34.37 -43.37
N GLY A 390 -30.23 33.27 -42.66
CA GLY A 390 -30.12 33.30 -41.22
C GLY A 390 -29.81 31.97 -40.60
N PHE A 391 -29.83 31.93 -39.27
CA PHE A 391 -29.55 30.74 -38.48
C PHE A 391 -30.30 30.75 -37.15
N CYS A 392 -30.40 29.59 -36.52
CA CYS A 392 -30.97 29.41 -35.18
C CYS A 392 -29.99 28.60 -34.32
N ILE A 393 -29.70 29.12 -33.12
CA ILE A 393 -28.89 28.46 -32.08
C ILE A 393 -29.65 28.53 -30.75
N GLU A 394 -30.71 27.75 -30.64
CA GLU A 394 -31.56 27.67 -29.44
C GLU A 394 -31.83 26.22 -29.09
N LYS A 395 -32.10 25.92 -27.81
CA LYS A 395 -32.47 24.55 -27.35
C LYS A 395 -31.47 23.46 -27.78
N GLU A 396 -30.18 23.82 -27.85
CA GLU A 396 -29.05 23.01 -28.36
C GLU A 396 -29.04 22.72 -29.87
N GLU A 397 -30.05 23.18 -30.61
CA GLU A 397 -30.19 23.04 -32.06
C GLU A 397 -29.26 23.99 -32.81
N LYS A 398 -28.75 23.54 -33.95
CA LYS A 398 -27.99 24.38 -34.89
C LYS A 398 -28.61 24.25 -36.26
N ILE A 399 -29.26 25.32 -36.70
CA ILE A 399 -30.06 25.30 -37.92
C ILE A 399 -29.62 26.45 -38.82
N LEU A 400 -29.44 26.14 -40.11
CA LEU A 400 -29.14 27.10 -41.16
C LEU A 400 -30.38 27.29 -42.04
N ILE A 401 -30.71 28.55 -42.32
CA ILE A 401 -31.87 28.94 -43.13
C ILE A 401 -31.35 29.56 -44.43
N TYR A 402 -31.62 28.89 -45.54
CA TYR A 402 -31.28 29.31 -46.90
C TYR A 402 -32.54 29.72 -47.67
N GLU A 403 -32.35 30.45 -48.77
CA GLU A 403 -33.40 30.58 -49.78
C GLU A 403 -33.78 29.22 -50.38
N TYR A 404 -35.06 29.02 -50.67
CA TYR A 404 -35.52 27.80 -51.34
C TYR A 404 -35.31 27.90 -52.85
N MET A 405 -34.71 26.86 -53.42
CA MET A 405 -34.50 26.74 -54.87
C MET A 405 -35.45 25.69 -55.46
N SER A 406 -36.39 26.13 -56.29
CA SER A 406 -37.37 25.26 -56.95
C SER A 406 -36.75 24.33 -58.00
N ASN A 407 -35.60 24.70 -58.57
CA ASN A 407 -35.05 24.10 -59.79
C ASN A 407 -34.08 22.93 -59.57
N ARG A 408 -34.12 22.20 -58.44
CA ARG A 408 -33.14 21.15 -58.06
C ARG A 408 -31.70 21.69 -58.03
N SER A 409 -30.77 20.88 -57.54
CA SER A 409 -29.37 21.31 -57.39
C SER A 409 -28.62 21.30 -58.71
N LEU A 410 -27.52 22.06 -58.74
CA LEU A 410 -26.56 21.97 -59.84
C LEU A 410 -26.06 20.53 -59.99
N ASP A 411 -25.75 19.83 -58.89
CA ASP A 411 -25.33 18.42 -58.90
C ASP A 411 -26.33 17.51 -59.64
N PHE A 412 -27.64 17.72 -59.42
CA PHE A 412 -28.68 17.00 -60.16
C PHE A 412 -28.56 17.17 -61.68
N TYR A 413 -28.25 18.35 -62.19
CA TYR A 413 -28.04 18.57 -63.63
C TYR A 413 -26.65 18.14 -64.13
N LEU A 414 -25.64 18.21 -63.26
CA LEU A 414 -24.27 17.81 -63.62
C LEU A 414 -24.09 16.29 -63.61
N TYR A 415 -24.88 15.56 -62.82
CA TYR A 415 -24.71 14.11 -62.61
C TYR A 415 -25.97 13.26 -62.85
N GLY A 416 -27.13 13.88 -63.08
CA GLY A 416 -28.38 13.20 -63.44
C GLY A 416 -28.46 12.85 -64.92
N ALA A 417 -28.25 11.56 -65.24
CA ALA A 417 -28.42 10.91 -66.54
C ALA A 417 -27.41 11.29 -67.66
N HIS A 418 -26.42 10.40 -67.83
CA HIS A 418 -25.55 10.18 -69.00
C HIS A 418 -24.64 11.33 -69.50
N ASN A 419 -23.33 11.16 -69.21
CA ASN A 419 -22.13 11.56 -69.96
C ASN A 419 -21.30 12.82 -69.57
N LYS A 420 -20.03 12.49 -69.24
CA LYS A 420 -18.74 13.22 -69.38
C LYS A 420 -18.27 14.19 -68.27
N LEU A 421 -17.34 13.66 -67.47
CA LEU A 421 -16.58 14.26 -66.36
C LEU A 421 -15.64 15.45 -66.70
N LEU A 422 -15.45 15.85 -67.97
CA LEU A 422 -14.42 16.86 -68.30
C LEU A 422 -14.93 18.30 -68.49
N THR A 423 -16.23 18.49 -68.77
CA THR A 423 -16.82 19.84 -68.96
C THR A 423 -17.20 20.49 -67.63
N HIS A 424 -17.44 19.67 -66.61
CA HIS A 424 -17.96 20.05 -65.29
C HIS A 424 -16.99 20.87 -64.43
N TYR A 425 -15.71 20.49 -64.43
CA TYR A 425 -14.68 21.20 -63.66
C TYR A 425 -14.52 22.66 -64.11
N LYS A 426 -14.61 22.93 -65.41
CA LYS A 426 -14.45 24.30 -65.95
C LYS A 426 -15.63 25.22 -65.60
N ILE A 427 -16.86 24.69 -65.57
CA ILE A 427 -18.06 25.48 -65.22
C ILE A 427 -18.08 25.79 -63.72
N ILE A 428 -17.81 24.79 -62.86
CA ILE A 428 -17.74 24.99 -61.40
C ILE A 428 -16.60 25.96 -61.06
N HIS A 429 -15.42 25.82 -61.69
CA HIS A 429 -14.32 26.77 -61.50
C HIS A 429 -14.69 28.17 -61.99
N SER A 430 -15.33 28.33 -63.15
CA SER A 430 -15.74 29.64 -63.65
C SER A 430 -16.76 30.33 -62.73
N ILE A 431 -17.72 29.60 -62.15
CA ILE A 431 -18.70 30.18 -61.21
C ILE A 431 -18.01 30.57 -59.90
N LEU A 432 -17.14 29.71 -59.37
CA LEU A 432 -16.40 30.00 -58.13
C LEU A 432 -15.41 31.15 -58.31
N ASP A 433 -14.68 31.20 -59.43
CA ASP A 433 -13.74 32.26 -59.74
C ASP A 433 -14.49 33.60 -59.96
N ASN A 434 -15.60 33.62 -60.72
CA ASN A 434 -16.40 34.85 -60.90
C ASN A 434 -17.08 35.34 -59.61
N ALA A 435 -17.59 34.43 -58.77
CA ALA A 435 -18.20 34.81 -57.48
C ALA A 435 -17.18 35.35 -56.47
N TYR A 436 -15.90 34.95 -56.58
CA TYR A 436 -14.83 35.36 -55.66
C TYR A 436 -13.97 36.53 -56.15
N ILE A 437 -13.90 36.80 -57.46
CA ILE A 437 -13.12 37.95 -58.00
C ILE A 437 -13.70 39.30 -57.52
N GLY A 438 -14.97 39.37 -57.13
CA GLY A 438 -15.57 40.57 -56.53
C GLY A 438 -15.13 40.88 -55.09
N THR A 439 -14.35 40.00 -54.45
CA THR A 439 -13.83 40.21 -53.09
C THR A 439 -12.31 40.35 -53.14
N GLU A 440 -11.82 41.59 -53.15
CA GLU A 440 -10.39 41.89 -53.11
C GLU A 440 -9.76 41.36 -51.81
N ASN A 441 -9.18 40.15 -51.84
CA ASN A 441 -8.05 39.70 -51.01
C ASN A 441 -7.86 38.18 -51.18
N PHE A 442 -6.83 37.75 -51.93
CA PHE A 442 -6.58 36.33 -52.20
C PHE A 442 -5.26 35.81 -51.58
N ASN A 443 -5.35 34.73 -50.79
CA ASN A 443 -4.22 33.88 -50.36
C ASN A 443 -4.51 32.40 -50.70
N LEU A 444 -3.54 31.71 -51.32
CA LEU A 444 -3.56 30.32 -51.78
C LEU A 444 -4.00 29.29 -50.72
N GLU A 445 -3.81 29.59 -49.44
CA GLU A 445 -4.22 28.71 -48.35
C GLU A 445 -5.75 28.57 -48.23
N ASN A 446 -6.52 29.63 -48.53
CA ASN A 446 -7.98 29.60 -48.52
C ASN A 446 -8.55 28.77 -49.68
N LEU A 447 -7.94 28.81 -50.87
CA LEU A 447 -8.34 27.97 -52.02
C LEU A 447 -8.19 26.48 -51.71
N SER A 448 -7.16 26.09 -50.96
CA SER A 448 -6.91 24.69 -50.57
C SER A 448 -7.94 24.17 -49.54
N LYS A 449 -8.33 25.01 -48.57
CA LYS A 449 -9.37 24.71 -47.58
C LYS A 449 -10.76 24.67 -48.22
N ILE A 450 -11.05 25.58 -49.14
CA ILE A 450 -12.30 25.59 -49.92
C ILE A 450 -12.36 24.37 -50.84
N ARG A 451 -11.27 24.01 -51.54
CA ARG A 451 -11.17 22.76 -52.33
C ARG A 451 -11.45 21.52 -51.49
N ARG A 452 -10.94 21.45 -50.25
CA ARG A 452 -11.21 20.35 -49.30
C ARG A 452 -12.65 20.31 -48.79
N MET A 453 -13.28 21.47 -48.58
CA MET A 453 -14.68 21.54 -48.16
C MET A 453 -15.66 21.11 -49.27
N TYR A 454 -15.38 21.46 -50.53
CA TYR A 454 -16.25 21.13 -51.65
C TYR A 454 -15.98 19.76 -52.29
N GLN A 455 -14.77 19.20 -52.16
CA GLN A 455 -14.51 17.78 -52.49
C GLN A 455 -15.30 16.79 -51.60
N LYS A 456 -15.86 17.25 -50.47
CA LYS A 456 -16.76 16.47 -49.59
C LYS A 456 -18.25 16.81 -49.78
N ARG A 457 -18.60 17.77 -50.66
CA ARG A 457 -19.98 18.13 -51.01
C ARG A 457 -20.33 17.55 -52.39
N THR A 458 -20.49 16.24 -52.48
CA THR A 458 -21.26 15.60 -53.56
C THR A 458 -22.69 15.44 -53.06
N TYR A 459 -23.60 16.25 -53.58
CA TYR A 459 -25.01 16.18 -53.23
C TYR A 459 -25.75 15.41 -54.32
N SER A 460 -25.88 14.09 -54.22
CA SER A 460 -26.91 13.42 -55.03
C SER A 460 -28.27 13.79 -54.44
N TYR A 461 -29.10 14.47 -55.22
CA TYR A 461 -30.54 14.68 -54.94
C TYR A 461 -31.37 13.55 -55.53
#